data_AF-A0A9W8BCW0-F1
#
_entry.id   AF-A0A9W8BCW0-F1
#
_cell.length_a   1.000
_cell.length_b   1.000
_cell.length_c   1.000
_cell.angle_alpha   90.00
_cell.angle_beta   90.00
_cell.angle_gamma   90.00
#
_symmetry.space_group_name_H-M   'P 1'
#
loop_
_entity.id
_entity.type
_entity.pdbx_description
1 polymer ?
#
loop_
_entity_poly.entity_id
_entity_poly.type
_entity_poly.pdbx_seq_one_letter_code
_entity_poly.pdbx_strand_id
1 'polypeptide(L)'
;VIRSNCMDCLDRTNVVQSELARVVLTRQLRDVGVFSDTDVIANFSAMRSMLNNVWADNADAVSCAYSGTGALKTDFTRTGQRTKAGAIQDGRNSTERYIRGNFFDGERQDAIDLLLGNFTATPGAPSPFANDQTIESKTLVGAVYVCLFMLVYAFFYPRGGQWFCLSNCIFTSSWVLVLALVVRLVMKSHTAELLNWPKLSAYPYRPAVLRANSAISLPLLDRLFSSSDTKASLRNDEIKKSWTDEKAGKKQA
;
A
#
# COMPACT_ATOMS: atom_id res chain seq x y z
N VAL A 1 6.54 14.55 31.22
CA VAL A 1 6.55 13.73 29.98
C VAL A 1 5.78 14.48 28.91
N ILE A 2 6.35 14.65 27.71
CA ILE A 2 5.67 15.27 26.56
C ILE A 2 5.30 14.15 25.58
N ARG A 3 4.03 14.04 25.23
CA ARG A 3 3.53 13.08 24.24
C ARG A 3 3.21 13.84 22.95
N SER A 4 3.81 13.41 21.85
CA SER A 4 3.50 13.90 20.50
C SER A 4 2.72 12.82 19.76
N ASN A 5 1.58 13.18 19.16
CA ASN A 5 0.86 12.28 18.26
C ASN A 5 1.20 12.63 16.81
N CYS A 6 1.25 11.62 15.96
CA CYS A 6 1.58 11.75 14.56
C CYS A 6 0.44 11.18 13.72
N MET A 7 -0.43 12.06 13.21
CA MET A 7 -1.51 11.63 12.30
C MET A 7 -1.02 11.48 10.85
N ASP A 8 0.02 12.22 10.44
CA ASP A 8 0.41 12.30 9.02
C ASP A 8 1.90 12.13 8.69
N CYS A 9 2.85 12.47 9.57
CA CYS A 9 4.28 12.32 9.26
C CYS A 9 5.21 12.34 10.48
N LEU A 10 5.87 11.19 10.68
CA LEU A 10 6.85 10.92 11.73
C LEU A 10 7.95 11.99 11.78
N ASP A 11 8.29 12.56 10.63
CA ASP A 11 9.33 13.57 10.46
C ASP A 11 9.06 14.84 11.29
N ARG A 12 7.81 15.32 11.34
CA ARG A 12 7.47 16.53 12.12
C ARG A 12 7.61 16.29 13.62
N THR A 13 7.19 15.12 14.10
CA THR A 13 7.33 14.78 15.51
C THR A 13 8.79 14.56 15.91
N ASN A 14 9.60 13.96 15.05
CA ASN A 14 11.02 13.73 15.33
C ASN A 14 11.79 15.06 15.47
N VAL A 15 11.50 16.06 14.63
CA VAL A 15 12.12 17.40 14.74
C VAL A 15 11.76 18.09 16.04
N VAL A 16 10.48 18.04 16.46
CA VAL A 16 10.07 18.65 17.73
C VAL A 16 10.73 17.94 18.91
N GLN A 17 10.81 16.61 18.87
CA GLN A 17 11.46 15.81 19.91
C GLN A 17 12.98 16.06 19.98
N SER A 18 13.66 16.21 18.83
CA SER A 18 15.09 16.49 18.80
C SER A 18 15.42 17.87 19.37
N GLU A 19 14.60 18.89 19.09
CA GLU A 19 14.76 20.22 19.67
C GLU A 19 14.49 20.23 21.17
N LEU A 20 13.46 19.51 21.64
CA LEU A 20 13.21 19.36 23.06
C LEU A 20 14.40 18.67 23.76
N ALA A 21 14.93 17.61 23.17
CA ALA A 21 16.08 16.89 23.69
C ALA A 21 17.32 17.78 23.76
N ARG A 22 17.53 18.66 22.77
CA ARG A 22 18.63 19.65 22.78
C ARG A 22 18.49 20.63 23.95
N VAL A 23 17.30 21.13 24.23
CA VAL A 23 17.04 22.04 25.36
C VAL A 23 17.30 21.35 26.70
N VAL A 24 16.78 20.12 26.86
CA VAL A 24 16.96 19.34 28.11
C VAL A 24 18.43 18.97 28.31
N LEU A 25 19.11 18.50 27.27
CA LEU A 25 20.53 18.15 27.33
C LEU A 25 21.41 19.36 27.67
N THR A 26 21.10 20.55 27.12
CA THR A 26 21.82 21.79 27.45
C THR A 26 21.71 22.11 28.95
N ARG A 27 20.52 21.93 29.55
CA ARG A 27 20.32 22.12 30.99
C ARG A 27 21.12 21.10 31.81
N GLN A 28 21.05 19.82 31.45
CA GLN A 28 21.78 18.76 32.14
C GLN A 28 23.30 18.99 32.13
N LEU A 29 23.86 19.51 31.03
CA LEU A 29 25.29 19.82 30.95
C LEU A 29 25.70 21.01 31.82
N ARG A 30 24.80 21.97 32.04
CA ARG A 30 25.03 23.08 32.98
C ARG A 30 24.97 22.58 34.42
N ASP A 31 24.00 21.74 34.74
CA ASP A 31 23.84 21.17 36.08
C ASP A 31 25.07 20.33 36.50
N VAL A 32 25.73 19.66 35.56
CA VAL A 32 26.96 18.88 35.79
C VAL A 32 28.23 19.74 35.70
N GLY A 33 28.12 21.03 35.38
CA GLY A 33 29.25 21.97 35.31
C GLY A 33 30.11 21.84 34.05
N VAL A 34 29.63 21.13 33.02
CA VAL A 34 30.32 21.04 31.71
C VAL A 34 30.12 22.31 30.89
N PHE A 35 28.92 22.92 30.97
CA PHE A 35 28.54 24.16 30.29
C PHE A 35 28.38 25.31 31.28
N SER A 36 28.75 26.52 30.87
CA SER A 36 28.38 27.74 31.59
C SER A 36 26.91 28.15 31.32
N ASP A 37 26.38 29.10 32.10
CA ASP A 37 24.97 29.54 31.99
C ASP A 37 24.60 30.10 30.61
N THR A 38 25.57 30.60 29.85
CA THR A 38 25.38 31.15 28.50
C THR A 38 25.65 30.13 27.40
N ASP A 39 26.32 29.02 27.71
CA ASP A 39 26.68 28.01 26.72
C ASP A 39 25.45 27.27 26.20
N VAL A 40 25.41 27.08 24.88
CA VAL A 40 24.37 26.32 24.18
C VAL A 40 25.02 25.35 23.20
N ILE A 41 24.40 24.18 23.00
CA ILE A 41 24.91 23.14 22.10
C ILE A 41 25.14 23.66 20.67
N ALA A 42 24.38 24.68 20.25
CA ALA A 42 24.54 25.30 18.94
C ALA A 42 25.93 25.92 18.70
N ASN A 43 26.61 26.38 19.76
CA ASN A 43 27.94 26.97 19.70
C ASN A 43 29.04 25.92 19.46
N PHE A 44 28.77 24.65 19.77
CA PHE A 44 29.72 23.55 19.66
C PHE A 44 29.41 22.68 18.45
N SER A 45 30.08 22.97 17.33
CA SER A 45 29.80 22.34 16.02
C SER A 45 29.86 20.80 16.04
N ALA A 46 30.86 20.23 16.73
CA ALA A 46 31.04 18.78 16.85
C ALA A 46 29.89 18.13 17.64
N MET A 47 29.52 18.71 18.77
CA MET A 47 28.43 18.20 19.61
C MET A 47 27.07 18.33 18.90
N ARG A 48 26.84 19.46 18.23
CA ARG A 48 25.65 19.67 17.40
C ARG A 48 25.55 18.62 16.30
N SER A 49 26.65 18.36 15.58
CA SER A 49 26.66 17.36 14.51
C SER A 49 26.40 15.96 15.03
N MET A 50 26.99 15.59 16.17
CA MET A 50 26.76 14.30 16.81
C MET A 50 25.29 14.13 17.22
N LEU A 51 24.68 15.14 17.88
CA LEU A 51 23.28 15.10 18.26
C LEU A 51 22.35 14.99 17.04
N ASN A 52 22.62 15.76 15.98
CA ASN A 52 21.85 15.70 14.74
C ASN A 52 21.92 14.31 14.07
N ASN A 53 23.09 13.67 14.08
CA ASN A 53 23.27 12.34 13.51
C ASN A 53 22.49 11.29 14.32
N VAL A 54 22.57 11.33 15.66
CA VAL A 54 21.81 10.42 16.54
C VAL A 54 20.30 10.54 16.28
N TRP A 55 19.79 11.77 16.16
CA TRP A 55 18.36 11.99 15.89
C TRP A 55 17.93 11.65 14.46
N ALA A 56 18.84 11.77 13.48
CA ALA A 56 18.60 11.29 12.12
C ALA A 56 18.53 9.76 12.07
N ASP A 57 19.44 9.07 12.74
CA ASP A 57 19.46 7.60 12.79
C ASP A 57 18.26 7.04 13.56
N ASN A 58 17.84 7.71 14.64
CA ASN A 58 16.58 7.40 15.33
C ASN A 58 15.37 7.54 14.40
N ALA A 59 15.30 8.62 13.62
CA ALA A 59 14.22 8.82 12.65
C ALA A 59 14.18 7.70 11.61
N ASP A 60 15.34 7.32 11.08
CA ASP A 60 15.50 6.23 10.12
C ASP A 60 15.02 4.89 10.69
N ALA A 61 15.44 4.55 11.91
CA ALA A 61 15.06 3.30 12.57
C ALA A 61 13.54 3.22 12.82
N VAL A 62 12.94 4.28 13.36
CA VAL A 62 11.49 4.32 13.64
C VAL A 62 10.69 4.31 12.33
N SER A 63 11.16 5.02 11.30
CA SER A 63 10.55 5.01 9.98
C SER A 63 10.55 3.62 9.35
N CYS A 64 11.65 2.88 9.48
CA CYS A 64 11.76 1.51 8.99
C CYS A 64 10.77 0.59 9.70
N ALA A 65 10.62 0.70 11.03
CA ALA A 65 9.67 -0.11 11.78
C ALA A 65 8.21 0.15 11.36
N TYR A 66 7.87 1.42 11.10
CA TYR A 66 6.52 1.82 10.71
C TYR A 66 6.22 1.50 9.24
N SER A 67 7.00 2.08 8.32
CA SER A 67 6.73 2.10 6.89
C SER A 67 7.58 1.13 6.05
N GLY A 68 8.53 0.43 6.68
CA GLY A 68 9.46 -0.47 5.99
C GLY A 68 10.57 0.26 5.22
N THR A 69 10.65 1.60 5.29
CA THR A 69 11.66 2.40 4.59
C THR A 69 12.29 3.43 5.52
N GLY A 70 13.47 3.93 5.16
CA GLY A 70 14.15 5.00 5.89
C GLY A 70 13.32 6.29 5.95
N ALA A 71 13.68 7.19 6.85
CA ALA A 71 12.98 8.47 7.01
C ALA A 71 13.13 9.33 5.74
N LEU A 72 12.15 10.20 5.51
CA LEU A 72 12.27 11.21 4.46
C LEU A 72 13.02 12.42 5.04
N LYS A 73 13.73 13.16 4.19
CA LYS A 73 14.42 14.41 4.56
C LYS A 73 15.50 14.24 5.65
N THR A 74 16.09 13.06 5.76
CA THR A 74 17.20 12.80 6.70
C THR A 74 18.41 13.69 6.43
N ASP A 75 18.61 14.11 5.18
CA ASP A 75 19.65 15.06 4.79
C ASP A 75 19.45 16.44 5.43
N PHE A 76 18.20 16.89 5.55
CA PHE A 76 17.86 18.13 6.24
C PHE A 76 18.14 18.04 7.75
N THR A 77 17.83 16.91 8.39
CA THR A 77 18.17 16.70 9.80
C THR A 77 19.68 16.65 10.03
N ARG A 78 20.44 16.00 9.14
CA ARG A 78 21.91 15.87 9.26
C ARG A 78 22.64 17.19 8.98
N THR A 79 22.26 17.91 7.94
CA THR A 79 23.05 19.04 7.42
C THR A 79 22.39 20.41 7.58
N GLY A 80 21.08 20.45 7.87
CA GLY A 80 20.29 21.68 7.87
C GLY A 80 20.00 22.25 6.48
N GLN A 81 20.45 21.60 5.40
CA GLN A 81 20.20 22.00 4.02
C GLN A 81 19.67 20.83 3.20
N ARG A 82 18.97 21.16 2.11
CA ARG A 82 18.40 20.17 1.20
C ARG A 82 19.40 19.86 0.07
N THR A 83 19.77 18.59 -0.06
CA THR A 83 20.71 18.13 -1.10
C THR A 83 19.97 17.51 -2.29
N LYS A 84 20.54 17.61 -3.50
CA LYS A 84 19.98 16.95 -4.70
C LYS A 84 19.94 15.43 -4.55
N ALA A 85 20.99 14.85 -3.95
CA ALA A 85 21.06 13.42 -3.66
C ALA A 85 19.98 12.99 -2.64
N GLY A 86 19.76 13.77 -1.57
CA GLY A 86 18.67 13.53 -0.63
C GLY A 86 17.29 13.64 -1.25
N ALA A 87 17.09 14.55 -2.21
CA ALA A 87 15.84 14.63 -2.97
C ALA A 87 15.54 13.36 -3.79
N ILE A 88 16.56 12.76 -4.43
CA ILE A 88 16.40 11.50 -5.17
C ILE A 88 16.09 10.35 -4.22
N GLN A 89 16.83 10.26 -3.11
CA GLN A 89 16.62 9.22 -2.09
C GLN A 89 15.21 9.30 -1.51
N ASP A 90 14.71 10.51 -1.25
CA ASP A 90 13.34 10.72 -0.79
C ASP A 90 12.29 10.32 -1.83
N GLY A 91 12.55 10.56 -3.12
CA GLY A 91 11.67 10.09 -4.19
C GLY A 91 11.57 8.56 -4.20
N ARG A 92 12.70 7.86 -4.04
CA ARG A 92 12.73 6.40 -3.91
C ARG A 92 11.96 5.93 -2.69
N ASN A 93 12.26 6.48 -1.50
CA ASN A 93 11.59 6.11 -0.26
C ASN A 93 10.08 6.38 -0.35
N SER A 94 9.65 7.49 -0.96
CA SER A 94 8.24 7.83 -1.15
C SER A 94 7.53 6.85 -2.07
N THR A 95 8.19 6.46 -3.17
CA THR A 95 7.65 5.46 -4.11
C THR A 95 7.50 4.10 -3.44
N GLU A 96 8.51 3.70 -2.67
CA GLU A 96 8.48 2.44 -1.93
C GLU A 96 7.38 2.45 -0.86
N ARG A 97 7.22 3.55 -0.10
CA ARG A 97 6.12 3.70 0.86
C ARG A 97 4.75 3.64 0.18
N TYR A 98 4.60 4.30 -0.97
CA TYR A 98 3.38 4.25 -1.76
C TYR A 98 3.05 2.83 -2.17
N ILE A 99 4.03 2.06 -2.65
CA ILE A 99 3.82 0.67 -3.06
C ILE A 99 3.50 -0.22 -1.83
N ARG A 100 4.29 -0.11 -0.76
CA ARG A 100 4.08 -0.89 0.47
C ARG A 100 2.72 -0.65 1.10
N GLY A 101 2.37 0.63 1.30
CA GLY A 101 1.11 1.04 1.92
C GLY A 101 -0.12 0.64 1.10
N ASN A 102 -0.02 0.65 -0.23
CA ASN A 102 -1.18 0.34 -1.08
C ASN A 102 -1.32 -1.14 -1.43
N PHE A 103 -0.22 -1.90 -1.53
CA PHE A 103 -0.25 -3.27 -2.05
C PHE A 103 0.14 -4.35 -1.05
N PHE A 104 0.79 -4.03 0.06
CA PHE A 104 1.29 -5.03 1.01
C PHE A 104 0.75 -4.84 2.43
N ASP A 105 0.14 -3.68 2.72
CA ASP A 105 -0.30 -3.35 4.08
C ASP A 105 -1.52 -4.16 4.54
N GLY A 106 -2.44 -4.51 3.63
CA GLY A 106 -3.60 -5.34 3.96
C GLY A 106 -3.24 -6.69 4.56
N GLU A 107 -2.27 -7.40 3.98
CA GLU A 107 -1.78 -8.68 4.50
C GLU A 107 -1.08 -8.53 5.86
N ARG A 108 -0.34 -7.43 6.06
CA ARG A 108 0.30 -7.11 7.35
C ARG A 108 -0.76 -6.90 8.43
N GLN A 109 -1.82 -6.16 8.11
CA GLN A 109 -2.91 -5.90 9.05
C GLN A 109 -3.72 -7.17 9.35
N ASP A 110 -3.99 -8.01 8.35
CA ASP A 110 -4.63 -9.31 8.54
C ASP A 110 -3.80 -10.21 9.49
N ALA A 111 -2.47 -10.23 9.36
CA ALA A 111 -1.60 -10.97 10.26
C ALA A 111 -1.66 -10.45 11.71
N ILE A 112 -1.75 -9.12 11.90
CA ILE A 112 -1.92 -8.51 13.23
C ILE A 112 -3.26 -8.89 13.83
N ASP A 113 -4.34 -8.86 13.05
CA ASP A 113 -5.67 -9.22 13.51
C ASP A 113 -5.77 -10.69 13.92
N LEU A 114 -5.08 -11.59 13.22
CA LEU A 114 -4.95 -12.99 13.62
C LEU A 114 -4.19 -13.14 14.93
N LEU A 115 -3.04 -12.47 15.07
CA LEU A 115 -2.20 -12.55 16.27
C LEU A 115 -2.93 -12.03 17.52
N LEU A 116 -3.69 -10.95 17.37
CA LEU A 116 -4.45 -10.33 18.46
C LEU A 116 -5.78 -11.04 18.76
N GLY A 117 -6.18 -12.02 17.93
CA GLY A 117 -7.45 -12.72 18.08
C GLY A 117 -8.67 -11.90 17.66
N ASN A 118 -8.48 -10.83 16.88
CA ASN A 118 -9.57 -10.02 16.34
C ASN A 118 -10.40 -10.77 15.28
N PHE A 119 -9.84 -11.84 14.71
CA PHE A 119 -10.53 -12.70 13.74
C PHE A 119 -10.53 -14.16 14.22
N THR A 120 -11.69 -14.82 14.12
CA THR A 120 -11.84 -16.25 14.39
C THR A 120 -12.47 -16.95 13.18
N ALA A 121 -11.78 -17.94 12.64
CA ALA A 121 -12.26 -18.70 11.50
C ALA A 121 -13.43 -19.60 11.93
N THR A 122 -14.62 -19.37 11.38
CA THR A 122 -15.79 -20.20 11.63
C THR A 122 -15.85 -21.35 10.61
N PRO A 123 -15.94 -22.62 11.04
CA PRO A 123 -16.09 -23.74 10.13
C PRO A 123 -17.31 -23.56 9.22
N GLY A 124 -17.12 -23.65 7.90
CA GLY A 124 -18.18 -23.51 6.90
C GLY A 124 -18.50 -22.08 6.45
N ALA A 125 -17.85 -21.05 7.03
CA ALA A 125 -17.94 -19.70 6.50
C ALA A 125 -17.18 -19.56 5.16
N PRO A 126 -17.62 -18.68 4.24
CA PRO A 126 -16.89 -18.41 3.01
C PRO A 126 -15.50 -17.85 3.31
N SER A 127 -14.53 -18.17 2.45
CA SER A 127 -13.15 -17.68 2.62
C SER A 127 -13.12 -16.14 2.52
N PRO A 128 -12.52 -15.44 3.49
CA PRO A 128 -12.35 -13.99 3.44
C PRO A 128 -11.37 -13.55 2.33
N PHE A 129 -10.59 -14.48 1.78
CA PHE A 129 -9.61 -14.22 0.72
C PHE A 129 -10.19 -14.33 -0.70
N ALA A 130 -11.51 -14.37 -0.85
CA ALA A 130 -12.15 -14.36 -2.16
C ALA A 130 -11.72 -13.13 -2.98
N ASN A 131 -11.58 -13.31 -4.29
CA ASN A 131 -11.18 -12.23 -5.19
C ASN A 131 -12.37 -11.27 -5.41
N ASP A 132 -12.35 -10.12 -4.74
CA ASP A 132 -13.40 -9.10 -4.81
C ASP A 132 -13.31 -8.20 -6.06
N GLN A 133 -12.30 -8.37 -6.92
CA GLN A 133 -12.11 -7.51 -8.09
C GLN A 133 -13.16 -7.75 -9.17
N THR A 134 -13.78 -6.67 -9.62
CA THR A 134 -14.72 -6.67 -10.75
C THR A 134 -14.02 -7.10 -12.06
N ILE A 135 -14.81 -7.59 -13.01
CA ILE A 135 -14.29 -7.90 -14.36
C ILE A 135 -13.79 -6.61 -15.03
N GLU A 136 -14.46 -5.49 -14.80
CA GLU A 136 -14.09 -4.16 -15.30
C GLU A 136 -12.71 -3.71 -14.81
N SER A 137 -12.42 -3.86 -13.51
CA SER A 137 -11.10 -3.49 -12.98
C SER A 137 -9.99 -4.36 -13.57
N LYS A 138 -10.22 -5.68 -13.73
CA LYS A 138 -9.27 -6.61 -14.37
C LYS A 138 -9.01 -6.25 -15.83
N THR A 139 -10.04 -5.92 -16.61
CA THR A 139 -9.87 -5.55 -18.02
C THR A 139 -9.13 -4.22 -18.17
N LEU A 140 -9.40 -3.24 -17.32
CA LEU A 140 -8.69 -1.96 -17.32
C LEU A 140 -7.21 -2.12 -16.94
N VAL A 141 -6.88 -2.95 -15.94
CA VAL A 141 -5.49 -3.29 -15.62
C VAL A 141 -4.81 -4.00 -16.79
N GLY A 142 -5.50 -4.94 -17.43
CA GLY A 142 -5.04 -5.59 -18.66
C GLY A 142 -4.74 -4.57 -19.78
N ALA A 143 -5.61 -3.57 -19.96
CA ALA A 143 -5.42 -2.51 -20.94
C ALA A 143 -4.18 -1.66 -20.65
N VAL A 144 -3.88 -1.37 -19.38
CA VAL A 144 -2.61 -0.71 -18.99
C VAL A 144 -1.40 -1.51 -19.46
N TYR A 145 -1.38 -2.83 -19.23
CA TYR A 145 -0.29 -3.69 -19.69
C TYR A 145 -0.14 -3.71 -21.22
N VAL A 146 -1.26 -3.75 -21.95
CA VAL A 146 -1.24 -3.67 -23.42
C VAL A 146 -0.68 -2.32 -23.89
N CYS A 147 -1.08 -1.20 -23.29
CA CYS A 147 -0.53 0.11 -23.63
C CYS A 147 0.98 0.19 -23.37
N LEU A 148 1.45 -0.31 -22.21
CA LEU A 148 2.87 -0.35 -21.89
C LEU A 148 3.64 -1.22 -22.89
N PHE A 149 3.11 -2.40 -23.23
CA PHE A 149 3.70 -3.27 -24.24
C PHE A 149 3.81 -2.56 -25.60
N MET A 150 2.76 -1.86 -26.03
CA MET A 150 2.76 -1.13 -27.30
C MET A 150 3.77 0.02 -27.32
N LEU A 151 3.95 0.72 -26.20
CA LEU A 151 4.96 1.77 -26.07
C LEU A 151 6.38 1.21 -26.11
N VAL A 152 6.63 0.08 -25.44
CA VAL A 152 7.91 -0.64 -25.50
C VAL A 152 8.18 -1.14 -26.92
N TYR A 153 7.16 -1.71 -27.57
CA TYR A 153 7.26 -2.15 -28.96
C TYR A 153 7.57 -0.99 -29.91
N ALA A 154 6.89 0.15 -29.76
CA ALA A 154 7.15 1.35 -30.54
C ALA A 154 8.59 1.85 -30.38
N PHE A 155 9.16 1.68 -29.18
CA PHE A 155 10.54 2.04 -28.90
C PHE A 155 11.51 1.10 -29.63
N PHE A 156 11.34 -0.22 -29.53
CA PHE A 156 12.29 -1.15 -30.16
C PHE A 156 12.14 -1.27 -31.69
N TYR A 157 10.95 -1.02 -32.24
CA TYR A 157 10.65 -1.24 -33.66
C TYR A 157 10.06 0.01 -34.34
N PRO A 158 10.82 1.13 -34.43
CA PRO A 158 10.36 2.30 -35.15
C PRO A 158 10.23 1.99 -36.65
N ARG A 159 9.06 2.28 -37.24
CA ARG A 159 8.87 2.13 -38.69
C ARG A 159 9.89 3.00 -39.43
N GLY A 160 10.60 2.41 -40.39
CA GLY A 160 11.59 3.10 -41.21
C GLY A 160 12.92 3.44 -40.51
N GLY A 161 13.19 2.87 -39.33
CA GLY A 161 14.47 3.02 -38.62
C GLY A 161 14.73 4.41 -38.01
N GLN A 162 13.80 5.35 -38.17
CA GLN A 162 13.87 6.69 -37.59
C GLN A 162 12.82 6.88 -36.50
N TRP A 163 13.25 7.34 -35.34
CA TRP A 163 12.40 7.59 -34.18
C TRP A 163 11.37 8.70 -34.42
N PHE A 164 11.81 9.79 -35.05
CA PHE A 164 11.03 11.03 -35.18
C PHE A 164 10.23 11.13 -36.48
N CYS A 165 9.95 10.00 -37.13
CA CYS A 165 9.02 9.97 -38.26
C CYS A 165 7.60 10.30 -37.76
N LEU A 166 6.85 11.11 -38.52
CA LEU A 166 5.48 11.50 -38.19
C LEU A 166 4.60 10.28 -37.83
N SER A 167 4.76 9.16 -38.54
CA SER A 167 4.02 7.92 -38.26
C SER A 167 4.33 7.34 -36.88
N ASN A 168 5.59 7.35 -36.46
CA ASN A 168 6.00 6.84 -35.15
C ASN A 168 5.60 7.81 -34.04
N CYS A 169 5.69 9.13 -34.28
CA CYS A 169 5.21 10.16 -33.35
C CYS A 169 3.69 10.06 -33.13
N ILE A 170 2.88 9.87 -34.17
CA ILE A 170 1.42 9.69 -34.05
C ILE A 170 1.10 8.37 -33.32
N PHE A 171 1.80 7.29 -33.65
CA PHE A 171 1.59 6.00 -32.98
C PHE A 171 1.93 6.07 -31.49
N THR A 172 3.12 6.59 -31.14
CA THR A 172 3.55 6.72 -29.74
C THR A 172 2.65 7.67 -28.96
N SER A 173 2.34 8.85 -29.50
CA SER A 173 1.46 9.82 -28.83
C SER A 173 0.04 9.29 -28.61
N SER A 174 -0.51 8.52 -29.57
CA SER A 174 -1.84 7.92 -29.39
C SER A 174 -1.85 6.88 -28.25
N TRP A 175 -0.83 6.02 -28.16
CA TRP A 175 -0.72 5.07 -27.04
C TRP A 175 -0.44 5.74 -25.70
N VAL A 176 0.34 6.83 -25.66
CA VAL A 176 0.52 7.64 -24.44
C VAL A 176 -0.81 8.25 -24.00
N LEU A 177 -1.61 8.76 -24.94
CA LEU A 177 -2.93 9.34 -24.64
C LEU A 177 -3.91 8.28 -24.14
N VAL A 178 -3.96 7.10 -24.78
CA VAL A 178 -4.78 5.97 -24.33
C VAL A 178 -4.34 5.53 -22.94
N LEU A 179 -3.03 5.36 -22.68
CA LEU A 179 -2.51 5.02 -21.36
C LEU A 179 -2.94 6.04 -20.31
N ALA A 180 -2.80 7.34 -20.60
CA ALA A 180 -3.19 8.40 -19.67
C ALA A 180 -4.69 8.38 -19.37
N LEU A 181 -5.54 8.09 -20.37
CA LEU A 181 -6.98 7.99 -20.19
C LEU A 181 -7.35 6.75 -19.36
N VAL A 182 -6.79 5.58 -19.68
CA VAL A 182 -7.04 4.33 -18.93
C VAL A 182 -6.59 4.47 -17.49
N VAL A 183 -5.39 5.02 -17.24
CA VAL A 183 -4.90 5.28 -15.89
C VAL A 183 -5.82 6.26 -15.16
N ARG A 184 -6.27 7.34 -15.80
CA ARG A 184 -7.24 8.27 -15.18
C ARG A 184 -8.56 7.61 -14.83
N LEU A 185 -9.07 6.72 -15.69
CA LEU A 185 -10.29 5.97 -15.42
C LEU A 185 -10.08 5.06 -14.21
N VAL A 186 -9.03 4.24 -14.22
CA VAL A 186 -8.66 3.36 -13.10
C VAL A 186 -8.58 4.13 -11.78
N MET A 187 -7.85 5.26 -11.78
CA MET A 187 -7.66 6.09 -10.58
C MET A 187 -8.96 6.73 -10.08
N LYS A 188 -9.97 6.90 -10.94
CA LYS A 188 -11.25 7.50 -10.56
C LYS A 188 -12.30 6.46 -10.16
N SER A 189 -12.35 5.32 -10.85
CA SER A 189 -13.45 4.35 -10.69
C SER A 189 -13.08 3.10 -9.89
N HIS A 190 -11.83 2.61 -9.93
CA HIS A 190 -11.46 1.32 -9.33
C HIS A 190 -10.26 1.34 -8.39
N THR A 191 -9.77 2.52 -7.98
CA THR A 191 -8.65 2.62 -7.03
C THR A 191 -8.86 1.74 -5.80
N ALA A 192 -10.07 1.78 -5.22
CA ALA A 192 -10.42 0.98 -4.06
C ALA A 192 -10.27 -0.54 -4.28
N GLU A 193 -10.50 -1.06 -5.48
CA GLU A 193 -10.41 -2.49 -5.79
C GLU A 193 -8.97 -2.95 -6.07
N LEU A 194 -8.08 -2.02 -6.42
CA LEU A 194 -6.69 -2.30 -6.72
C LEU A 194 -5.80 -2.26 -5.48
N LEU A 195 -6.25 -1.58 -4.43
CA LEU A 195 -5.58 -1.54 -3.14
C LEU A 195 -5.75 -2.86 -2.40
N ASN A 196 -4.68 -3.30 -1.75
CA ASN A 196 -4.69 -4.45 -0.87
C ASN A 196 -5.28 -4.06 0.49
N TRP A 197 -6.60 -4.04 0.57
CA TRP A 197 -7.31 -3.84 1.84
C TRP A 197 -7.22 -5.08 2.72
N PRO A 198 -7.18 -4.91 4.06
CA PRO A 198 -7.36 -6.02 4.99
C PRO A 198 -8.71 -6.70 4.76
N LYS A 199 -8.69 -8.02 4.86
CA LYS A 199 -9.81 -8.90 4.48
C LYS A 199 -10.44 -9.59 5.67
N LEU A 200 -9.73 -9.71 6.79
CA LEU A 200 -10.21 -10.43 7.97
C LEU A 200 -11.17 -9.59 8.83
N SER A 201 -10.90 -8.31 8.98
CA SER A 201 -11.73 -7.40 9.78
C SER A 201 -12.32 -6.27 8.92
N ALA A 202 -13.54 -5.83 9.27
CA ALA A 202 -14.22 -4.76 8.58
C ALA A 202 -13.79 -3.40 9.15
N TYR A 203 -13.12 -2.58 8.35
CA TYR A 203 -12.72 -1.23 8.73
C TYR A 203 -13.73 -0.18 8.26
N PRO A 204 -14.08 0.82 9.09
CA PRO A 204 -15.10 1.82 8.78
C PRO A 204 -14.73 2.74 7.60
N TYR A 205 -13.44 2.85 7.27
CA TYR A 205 -12.94 3.66 6.15
C TYR A 205 -12.77 2.86 4.84
N ARG A 206 -12.96 1.52 4.86
CA ARG A 206 -12.90 0.73 3.63
C ARG A 206 -14.12 1.11 2.78
N PRO A 207 -13.93 1.63 1.55
CA PRO A 207 -15.05 1.98 0.69
C PRO A 207 -15.87 0.74 0.36
N ALA A 208 -17.19 0.88 0.31
CA ALA A 208 -18.07 -0.20 -0.13
C ALA A 208 -17.74 -0.53 -1.59
N VAL A 209 -17.44 -1.81 -1.87
CA VAL A 209 -17.27 -2.28 -3.25
C VAL A 209 -18.65 -2.25 -3.90
N LEU A 210 -18.93 -1.22 -4.69
CA LEU A 210 -20.13 -1.14 -5.52
C LEU A 210 -20.03 -2.20 -6.62
N ARG A 211 -20.60 -3.38 -6.38
CA ARG A 211 -20.75 -4.41 -7.41
C ARG A 211 -21.84 -3.94 -8.38
N ALA A 212 -21.46 -3.16 -9.39
CA ALA A 212 -22.31 -3.01 -10.56
C ALA A 212 -22.43 -4.40 -11.21
N ASN A 213 -23.63 -4.97 -11.16
CA ASN A 213 -24.03 -6.19 -11.87
C ASN A 213 -23.74 -7.55 -11.19
N SER A 214 -24.22 -7.76 -9.96
CA SER A 214 -24.59 -9.12 -9.54
C SER A 214 -25.91 -9.61 -10.18
N ALA A 215 -26.59 -8.76 -10.95
CA ALA A 215 -27.91 -9.04 -11.53
C ALA A 215 -27.94 -9.11 -13.08
N ILE A 216 -26.81 -8.90 -13.78
CA ILE A 216 -26.77 -9.12 -15.23
C ILE A 216 -26.20 -10.52 -15.47
N SER A 217 -27.09 -11.51 -15.46
CA SER A 217 -26.80 -12.83 -16.02
C SER A 217 -26.61 -12.67 -17.53
N LEU A 218 -25.37 -12.77 -18.02
CA LEU A 218 -25.11 -12.95 -19.45
C LEU A 218 -25.18 -14.46 -19.70
N PRO A 219 -26.28 -14.99 -20.27
CA PRO A 219 -26.57 -16.43 -20.30
C PRO A 219 -25.52 -17.27 -21.03
N LEU A 220 -24.73 -16.63 -21.91
CA LEU A 220 -23.64 -17.27 -22.65
C LEU A 220 -22.35 -17.40 -21.82
N LEU A 221 -22.02 -16.39 -21.00
CA LEU A 221 -20.80 -16.38 -20.18
C LEU A 221 -20.97 -17.22 -18.91
N ASP A 222 -22.16 -17.22 -18.31
CA ASP A 222 -22.46 -18.09 -17.15
C ASP A 222 -22.32 -19.57 -17.51
N ARG A 223 -22.67 -19.99 -18.73
CA ARG A 223 -22.47 -21.38 -19.17
C ARG A 223 -21.01 -21.76 -19.41
N LEU A 224 -20.18 -20.80 -19.80
CA LEU A 224 -18.74 -21.01 -20.02
C LEU A 224 -17.97 -21.11 -18.70
N PHE A 225 -18.35 -20.33 -17.69
CA PHE A 225 -17.62 -20.24 -16.42
C PHE A 225 -18.26 -21.01 -15.25
N SER A 226 -19.54 -21.43 -15.32
CA SER A 226 -20.20 -22.20 -14.23
C SER A 226 -19.80 -23.68 -14.12
N SER A 227 -18.96 -24.20 -15.02
CA SER A 227 -18.56 -25.61 -14.96
C SER A 227 -17.76 -25.97 -13.70
N SER A 228 -17.16 -24.99 -13.01
CA SER A 228 -16.50 -25.19 -11.72
C SER A 228 -17.47 -25.19 -10.53
N ASP A 229 -18.51 -24.36 -10.55
CA ASP A 229 -19.49 -24.24 -9.45
C ASP A 229 -20.56 -25.33 -9.48
N THR A 230 -20.81 -25.93 -10.65
CA THR A 230 -21.77 -27.04 -10.79
C THR A 230 -21.35 -28.25 -9.95
N LYS A 231 -20.04 -28.49 -9.77
CA LYS A 231 -19.55 -29.58 -8.91
C LYS A 231 -19.76 -29.32 -7.41
N ALA A 232 -19.82 -28.06 -6.99
CA ALA A 232 -20.05 -27.69 -5.59
C ALA A 232 -21.54 -27.77 -5.22
N SER A 233 -22.43 -27.36 -6.13
CA SER A 233 -23.89 -27.49 -5.94
C SER A 233 -24.33 -28.96 -5.93
N LEU A 234 -23.84 -29.79 -6.87
CA LEU A 234 -24.19 -31.22 -6.92
C LEU A 234 -23.76 -31.97 -5.65
N ARG A 235 -22.60 -31.63 -5.08
CA ARG A 235 -22.11 -32.23 -3.83
C ARG A 235 -23.00 -31.89 -2.62
N ASN A 236 -23.51 -30.66 -2.55
CA ASN A 236 -24.39 -30.24 -1.46
C ASN A 236 -25.79 -30.86 -1.55
N ASP A 237 -26.30 -31.09 -2.76
CA ASP A 237 -27.60 -31.74 -2.95
C ASP A 237 -27.51 -33.25 -2.70
N GLU A 238 -26.40 -33.92 -3.03
CA GLU A 238 -26.13 -35.30 -2.63
C GLU A 238 -26.03 -35.46 -1.11
N ILE A 239 -25.34 -34.54 -0.42
CA ILE A 239 -25.23 -34.55 1.04
C ILE A 239 -26.61 -34.30 1.70
N LYS A 240 -27.42 -33.39 1.16
CA LYS A 240 -28.79 -33.17 1.67
C LYS A 240 -29.67 -34.39 1.51
N LYS A 241 -29.57 -35.10 0.38
CA LYS A 241 -30.32 -36.34 0.14
C LYS A 241 -29.91 -37.46 1.10
N SER A 242 -28.61 -37.64 1.34
CA SER A 242 -28.15 -38.66 2.30
C SER A 242 -28.61 -38.37 3.74
N TRP A 243 -28.63 -37.09 4.13
CA TRP A 243 -29.12 -36.66 5.45
C TRP A 243 -30.63 -36.84 5.63
N THR A 244 -31.43 -36.69 4.57
CA THR A 244 -32.88 -36.93 4.63
C THR A 244 -33.21 -38.41 4.70
N ASP A 245 -32.47 -39.26 3.98
CA ASP A 245 -32.70 -40.70 3.96
C ASP A 245 -32.28 -41.35 5.30
N GLU A 246 -31.21 -40.87 5.95
CA GLU A 246 -30.80 -41.34 7.28
C GLU A 246 -31.81 -40.96 8.38
N LYS A 247 -32.43 -39.78 8.28
CA LYS A 247 -33.49 -39.34 9.23
C LYS A 247 -34.82 -40.06 9.00
N ALA A 248 -35.13 -40.47 7.78
CA ALA A 248 -36.31 -41.27 7.48
C ALA A 248 -36.17 -42.70 8.02
N GLY A 249 -34.99 -43.31 7.91
CA GLY A 249 -34.72 -44.65 8.44
C GLY A 249 -34.74 -44.77 9.97
N LYS A 250 -34.36 -43.70 10.71
CA LYS A 250 -34.36 -43.69 12.19
C LYS A 250 -35.73 -43.44 12.83
N LYS A 251 -36.79 -43.20 12.06
CA LYS A 251 -38.16 -43.00 12.57
C LYS A 251 -39.07 -44.23 12.48
N GLN A 252 -38.58 -45.35 11.93
CA GLN A 252 -39.35 -46.58 11.72
C GLN A 252 -38.77 -47.82 12.43
N ALA A 253 -37.92 -47.64 13.45
CA ALA A 253 -37.44 -48.72 14.31
C ALA A 253 -37.64 -48.36 15.79
#